data_AF-A0A7R9QSM8-F1
#
_entry.id   AF-A0A7R9QSM8-F1
#
_cell.length_a   1.000
_cell.length_b   1.000
_cell.length_c   1.000
_cell.angle_alpha   90.00
_cell.angle_beta   90.00
_cell.angle_gamma   90.00
#
_symmetry.space_group_name_H-M   'P 1'
#
loop_
_entity.id
_entity.type
_entity.pdbx_description
1 polymer ?
#
loop_
_entity_poly.entity_id
_entity_poly.type
_entity_poly.pdbx_seq_one_letter_code
_entity_poly.pdbx_strand_id
1 'polypeptide(L)'
;MSSLQRRDHNQLWLGLSNDRFDQFWAVNRSLAAADTDFRYIPFRVYARDLSVRQKLVKPRTESGAETTFGELCALALGAEKAAGLRLLVHGIRVPPETPVQWVSRHLAHCDNFVHICALET
;
A
#
# COMPACT_ATOMS: atom_id res chain seq x y z
N MET A 1 -4.63 2.60 -19.19
CA MET A 1 -3.29 1.95 -19.22
C MET A 1 -2.64 2.35 -20.54
N SER A 2 -1.49 3.02 -20.67
CA SER A 2 -0.53 3.64 -19.76
C SER A 2 -0.12 4.97 -20.41
N SER A 3 -0.35 6.12 -19.77
CA SER A 3 0.03 7.43 -20.34
C SER A 3 1.52 7.75 -20.17
N LEU A 4 2.25 6.96 -19.36
CA LEU A 4 3.67 7.18 -19.12
C LEU A 4 4.49 6.79 -20.34
N GLN A 5 5.37 7.69 -20.74
CA GLN A 5 6.37 7.48 -21.78
C GLN A 5 7.63 6.85 -21.17
N ARG A 6 8.50 6.28 -22.02
CA ARG A 6 9.79 5.70 -21.58
C ARG A 6 10.63 6.67 -20.75
N ARG A 7 10.60 7.97 -21.06
CA ARG A 7 11.30 9.01 -20.30
C ARG A 7 10.79 9.11 -18.85
N ASP A 8 9.50 8.90 -18.62
CA ASP A 8 8.88 9.00 -17.30
C ASP A 8 9.28 7.80 -16.43
N HIS A 9 9.38 6.61 -17.04
CA HIS A 9 9.95 5.43 -16.37
C HIS A 9 11.41 5.66 -15.97
N ASN A 10 12.23 6.23 -16.88
CA ASN A 10 13.62 6.57 -16.56
C ASN A 10 13.70 7.61 -15.45
N GLN A 11 12.80 8.60 -15.43
CA GLN A 11 12.76 9.62 -14.39
C GLN A 11 12.39 9.04 -13.01
N LEU A 12 11.43 8.10 -12.93
CA LEU A 12 11.15 7.36 -11.70
C LEU A 12 12.40 6.66 -11.18
N TRP A 13 13.10 5.92 -12.06
CA TRP A 13 14.33 5.22 -11.69
C TRP A 13 15.45 6.16 -11.23
N LEU A 14 15.70 7.25 -11.98
CA LEU A 14 16.73 8.22 -11.63
C LEU A 14 16.37 8.98 -10.35
N GLY A 15 15.09 9.29 -10.13
CA GLY A 15 14.61 9.91 -8.91
C GLY A 15 14.87 9.04 -7.67
N LEU A 16 14.58 7.74 -7.77
CA LEU A 16 14.84 6.78 -6.69
C LEU A 16 16.35 6.54 -6.47
N SER A 17 17.09 6.19 -7.53
CA SER A 17 18.51 5.81 -7.43
C SER A 17 19.43 6.94 -6.99
N ASN A 18 19.05 8.19 -7.23
CA ASN A 18 19.81 9.37 -6.81
C ASN A 18 19.23 10.09 -5.59
N ASP A 19 18.27 9.49 -4.89
CA ASP A 19 17.60 10.07 -3.71
C ASP A 19 17.01 11.48 -3.96
N ARG A 20 16.38 11.66 -5.13
CA ARG A 20 15.76 12.91 -5.58
C ARG A 20 14.25 12.82 -5.43
N PHE A 21 13.74 13.15 -4.23
CA PHE A 21 12.31 13.09 -3.89
C PHE A 21 11.40 13.78 -4.93
N ASP A 22 11.66 15.05 -5.25
CA ASP A 22 10.82 15.82 -6.19
C ASP A 22 10.84 15.26 -7.60
N GLN A 23 12.00 14.73 -8.05
CA GLN A 23 12.14 14.13 -9.36
C GLN A 23 11.27 12.86 -9.48
N PHE A 24 11.27 12.02 -8.44
CA PHE A 24 10.43 10.82 -8.39
C PHE A 24 8.94 11.20 -8.35
N TRP A 25 8.55 12.08 -7.44
CA TRP A 25 7.14 12.45 -7.24
C TRP A 25 6.55 13.32 -8.36
N ALA A 26 7.36 13.99 -9.17
CA ALA A 26 6.89 14.66 -10.38
C ALA A 26 6.20 13.69 -11.35
N VAL A 27 6.60 12.41 -11.35
CA VAL A 27 5.94 11.36 -12.13
C VAL A 27 5.01 10.52 -11.25
N ASN A 28 5.43 10.09 -10.06
CA ASN A 28 4.66 9.13 -9.25
C ASN A 28 3.28 9.66 -8.83
N ARG A 29 3.09 10.98 -8.72
CA ARG A 29 1.78 11.59 -8.42
C ARG A 29 0.68 11.15 -9.39
N SER A 30 0.99 10.96 -10.68
CA SER A 30 -0.03 10.50 -11.64
C SER A 30 -0.44 9.04 -11.46
N LEU A 31 0.35 8.25 -10.72
CA LEU A 31 0.08 6.84 -10.41
C LEU A 31 -0.57 6.70 -9.03
N ALA A 32 0.08 7.27 -8.00
CA ALA A 32 -0.27 7.07 -6.60
C ALA A 32 -1.25 8.12 -6.06
N ALA A 33 -1.30 9.31 -6.63
CA ALA A 33 -2.14 10.41 -6.16
C ALA A 33 -3.22 10.78 -7.19
N ALA A 34 -3.69 9.82 -7.99
CA ALA A 34 -4.85 10.04 -8.84
C ALA A 34 -6.05 10.47 -7.98
N ASP A 35 -6.81 11.45 -8.45
CA ASP A 35 -8.00 11.99 -7.77
C ASP A 35 -9.10 10.93 -7.58
N THR A 36 -8.99 9.80 -8.27
CA THR A 36 -9.90 8.67 -8.17
C THR A 36 -9.40 7.61 -7.20
N ASP A 37 -10.35 6.86 -6.64
CA ASP A 37 -10.03 5.70 -5.83
C ASP A 37 -9.40 4.58 -6.67
N PHE A 38 -8.52 3.81 -6.05
CA PHE A 38 -7.92 2.66 -6.72
C PHE A 38 -8.97 1.59 -6.99
N ARG A 39 -8.83 0.84 -8.09
CA ARG A 39 -9.69 -0.32 -8.32
C ARG A 39 -9.50 -1.40 -7.24
N TYR A 40 -8.25 -1.62 -6.86
CA TYR A 40 -7.83 -2.48 -5.75
C TYR A 40 -6.59 -1.89 -5.10
N ILE A 41 -6.43 -2.14 -3.80
CA ILE A 41 -5.27 -1.70 -3.04
C ILE A 41 -4.05 -2.57 -3.37
N PRO A 42 -2.92 -1.99 -3.82
CA PRO A 42 -1.65 -2.69 -3.95
C PRO A 42 -0.99 -2.88 -2.58
N PHE A 43 -1.01 -4.10 -2.05
CA PHE A 43 -0.37 -4.42 -0.78
C PHE A 43 0.25 -5.81 -0.77
N ARG A 44 1.16 -6.03 0.18
CA ARG A 44 1.72 -7.35 0.53
C ARG A 44 1.86 -7.47 2.03
N VAL A 45 1.36 -8.56 2.60
CA VAL A 45 1.55 -8.90 4.01
C VAL A 45 2.61 -9.99 4.12
N TYR A 46 3.67 -9.69 4.87
CA TYR A 46 4.81 -10.57 5.11
C TYR A 46 4.68 -11.19 6.49
N ALA A 47 4.60 -12.52 6.56
CA ALA A 47 4.60 -13.26 7.81
C ALA A 47 5.96 -13.89 8.11
N ARG A 48 6.16 -14.31 9.36
CA ARG A 48 7.43 -14.87 9.87
C ARG A 48 7.86 -16.16 9.15
N ASP A 49 6.91 -16.93 8.64
CA ASP A 49 7.11 -18.12 7.81
C ASP A 49 7.59 -17.80 6.38
N LEU A 50 7.98 -16.54 6.11
CA LEU A 50 8.36 -16.02 4.80
C LEU A 50 7.22 -16.08 3.76
N SER A 51 5.99 -16.36 4.19
CA SER A 51 4.83 -16.29 3.31
C SER A 51 4.46 -14.84 3.01
N VAL A 52 4.07 -14.61 1.76
CA VAL A 52 3.54 -13.33 1.30
C VAL A 52 2.07 -13.51 0.96
N ARG A 53 1.20 -12.74 1.62
CA ARG A 53 -0.24 -12.72 1.32
C ARG A 53 -0.58 -11.45 0.55
N GLN A 54 -1.22 -11.62 -0.60
CA GLN A 54 -1.74 -10.55 -1.45
C GLN A 54 -3.14 -10.97 -1.91
N LYS A 55 -4.15 -10.14 -1.61
CA LYS A 55 -5.55 -10.37 -2.02
C LYS A 55 -6.08 -9.13 -2.73
N LEU A 56 -7.17 -9.31 -3.47
CA LEU A 56 -7.89 -8.18 -4.06
C LEU A 56 -8.79 -7.54 -3.01
N VAL A 57 -8.42 -6.34 -2.56
CA VAL A 57 -9.20 -5.55 -1.60
C VAL A 57 -9.56 -4.22 -2.24
N LYS A 58 -10.85 -3.87 -2.24
CA LYS A 58 -11.34 -2.58 -2.74
C LYS A 58 -11.07 -1.50 -1.69
N PRO A 59 -10.90 -0.23 -2.08
CA PRO A 59 -10.77 0.87 -1.12
C PRO A 59 -12.08 1.22 -0.41
N ARG A 60 -13.21 0.78 -0.97
CA ARG A 60 -14.53 0.95 -0.39
C ARG A 60 -15.27 -0.38 -0.33
N THR A 61 -16.09 -0.53 0.70
CA THR A 61 -17.01 -1.66 0.88
C THR A 61 -18.17 -1.59 -0.12
N GLU A 62 -19.00 -2.64 -0.16
CA GLU A 62 -20.21 -2.65 -1.00
C GLU A 62 -21.23 -1.57 -0.59
N SER A 63 -21.22 -1.15 0.67
CA SER A 63 -22.05 -0.04 1.16
C SER A 63 -21.48 1.36 0.82
N GLY A 64 -20.30 1.42 0.21
CA GLY A 64 -19.62 2.68 -0.13
C GLY A 64 -18.77 3.29 1.00
N ALA A 65 -18.76 2.68 2.18
CA ALA A 65 -17.89 3.09 3.28
C ALA A 65 -16.41 2.82 2.95
N GLU A 66 -15.49 3.58 3.54
CA GLU A 66 -14.06 3.34 3.37
C GLU A 66 -13.64 2.03 4.02
N THR A 67 -12.91 1.20 3.28
CA THR A 67 -12.27 0.02 3.85
C THR A 67 -11.11 0.46 4.72
N THR A 68 -11.02 -0.08 5.92
CA THR A 68 -10.01 0.26 6.91
C THR A 68 -8.77 -0.64 6.78
N PHE A 69 -7.65 -0.20 7.35
CA PHE A 69 -6.42 -0.98 7.39
C PHE A 69 -6.60 -2.31 8.14
N GLY A 70 -7.36 -2.29 9.23
CA GLY A 70 -7.71 -3.48 10.03
C GLY A 70 -8.53 -4.49 9.22
N GLU A 71 -9.54 -4.04 8.48
CA GLU A 71 -10.33 -4.89 7.59
C GLU A 71 -9.47 -5.52 6.49
N LEU A 72 -8.59 -4.74 5.84
CA LEU A 72 -7.65 -5.29 4.86
C LEU A 72 -6.78 -6.39 5.47
N CYS A 73 -6.22 -6.16 6.66
CA CYS A 73 -5.36 -7.13 7.32
C CYS A 73 -6.12 -8.38 7.76
N ALA A 74 -7.34 -8.23 8.26
CA ALA A 74 -8.24 -9.34 8.58
C ALA A 74 -8.61 -10.16 7.34
N LEU A 75 -8.91 -9.51 6.21
CA LEU A 75 -9.15 -10.19 4.94
C LEU A 75 -7.92 -10.95 4.45
N ALA A 76 -6.72 -10.38 4.61
CA ALA A 76 -5.47 -10.99 4.16
C ALA A 76 -5.04 -12.18 5.04
N LEU A 77 -5.11 -12.05 6.36
CA LEU A 77 -4.53 -12.98 7.34
C LEU A 77 -5.55 -13.89 8.04
N GLY A 78 -6.84 -13.52 8.04
CA GLY A 78 -7.86 -14.01 8.96
C GLY A 78 -7.99 -13.10 10.18
N ALA A 79 -9.22 -12.81 10.62
CA ALA A 79 -9.51 -11.83 11.67
C ALA A 79 -8.83 -12.15 13.01
N GLU A 80 -8.96 -13.39 13.51
CA GLU A 80 -8.34 -13.82 14.76
C GLU A 80 -6.81 -13.71 14.70
N LYS A 81 -6.21 -14.14 13.59
CA LYS A 81 -4.77 -14.07 13.38
C LYS A 81 -4.29 -12.61 13.34
N ALA A 82 -4.99 -11.74 12.62
CA ALA A 82 -4.62 -10.32 12.52
C ALA A 82 -4.67 -9.61 13.88
N ALA A 83 -5.66 -9.92 14.72
CA ALA A 83 -5.82 -9.29 16.04
C ALA A 83 -4.67 -9.62 17.02
N GLY A 84 -4.07 -10.81 16.90
CA GLY A 84 -2.95 -11.25 17.74
C GLY A 84 -1.56 -10.83 17.25
N LEU A 85 -1.48 -10.03 16.18
CA LEU A 85 -0.22 -9.67 15.54
C LEU A 85 0.07 -8.17 15.61
N ARG A 86 1.36 -7.84 15.70
CA ARG A 86 1.86 -6.48 15.47
C ARG A 86 2.05 -6.26 13.97
N LEU A 87 1.15 -5.47 13.39
CA LEU A 87 1.16 -5.10 11.97
C LEU A 87 1.88 -3.77 11.77
N LEU A 88 2.98 -3.79 11.02
CA LEU A 88 3.83 -2.62 10.79
C LEU A 88 3.90 -2.24 9.31
N VAL A 89 3.90 -0.94 9.03
CA VAL A 89 4.20 -0.36 7.72
C VAL A 89 5.29 0.69 7.93
N HIS A 90 6.37 0.67 7.13
CA HIS A 90 7.54 1.53 7.35
C HIS A 90 8.08 1.52 8.80
N GLY A 91 7.95 0.38 9.49
CA GLY A 91 8.40 0.22 10.89
C GLY A 91 7.47 0.80 11.97
N ILE A 92 6.37 1.45 11.59
CA ILE A 92 5.39 2.03 12.53
C ILE A 92 4.08 1.23 12.57
N ARG A 93 3.35 1.30 13.68
CA ARG A 93 2.00 0.75 13.80
C ARG A 93 1.02 1.71 13.13
N VAL A 94 0.20 1.19 12.21
CA VAL A 94 -0.89 1.94 11.60
C VAL A 94 -2.18 1.68 12.40
N PRO A 95 -2.93 2.71 12.84
CA PRO A 95 -4.20 2.51 13.51
C PRO A 95 -5.17 1.70 12.63
N PRO A 96 -5.83 0.66 13.16
CA PRO A 96 -6.67 -0.24 12.37
C PRO A 96 -7.82 0.47 11.66
N GLU A 97 -8.33 1.56 12.20
CA GLU A 97 -9.39 2.41 11.65
C GLU A 97 -8.94 3.28 10.46
N THR A 98 -7.64 3.36 10.18
CA THR A 98 -7.11 4.22 9.11
C THR A 98 -7.64 3.76 7.74
N PRO A 99 -8.20 4.65 6.91
CA PRO A 99 -8.67 4.30 5.57
C PRO A 99 -7.55 3.73 4.70
N VAL A 100 -7.79 2.58 4.09
CA VAL A 100 -6.76 1.86 3.32
C VAL A 100 -6.33 2.61 2.06
N GLN A 101 -7.24 3.38 1.47
CA GLN A 101 -6.91 4.27 0.35
C GLN A 101 -5.88 5.32 0.80
N TRP A 102 -6.04 5.89 2.00
CA TRP A 102 -5.08 6.83 2.56
C TRP A 102 -3.73 6.17 2.81
N VAL A 103 -3.72 4.97 3.43
CA VAL A 103 -2.48 4.19 3.65
C VAL A 103 -1.77 3.93 2.33
N SER A 104 -2.49 3.52 1.28
CA SER A 104 -1.90 3.23 -0.03
C SER A 104 -1.35 4.46 -0.75
N ARG A 105 -1.90 5.66 -0.52
CA ARG A 105 -1.41 6.90 -1.15
C ARG A 105 -0.17 7.46 -0.45
N HIS A 106 -0.06 7.27 0.87
CA HIS A 106 0.93 7.98 1.69
C HIS A 106 2.00 7.09 2.31
N LEU A 107 1.75 5.78 2.43
CA LEU A 107 2.64 4.80 3.08
C LEU A 107 3.02 3.65 2.13
N ALA A 108 2.77 3.80 0.83
CA ALA A 108 3.32 2.90 -0.16
C ALA A 108 4.81 3.19 -0.39
N HIS A 109 5.57 2.15 -0.72
CA HIS A 109 6.97 2.28 -1.12
C HIS A 109 7.06 2.82 -2.56
N CYS A 110 8.28 3.05 -3.04
CA CYS A 110 8.52 3.58 -4.39
C CYS A 110 8.08 2.65 -5.54
N ASP A 111 7.69 1.40 -5.24
CA ASP A 111 7.06 0.47 -6.18
C ASP A 111 5.51 0.57 -6.18
N ASN A 112 4.96 1.51 -5.41
CA ASN A 112 3.53 1.74 -5.16
C ASN A 112 2.81 0.59 -4.43
N PHE A 113 3.52 -0.29 -3.72
CA PHE A 113 2.92 -1.25 -2.81
C PHE A 113 3.04 -0.82 -1.34
N VAL A 114 1.99 -1.11 -0.57
CA VAL A 114 2.07 -1.08 0.90
C VAL A 114 2.65 -2.41 1.38
N HIS A 115 3.83 -2.36 1.99
CA HIS A 115 4.48 -3.53 2.59
C HIS A 115 4.14 -3.59 4.08
N ILE A 116 3.44 -4.66 4.48
CA ILE A 116 2.93 -4.85 5.84
C ILE A 116 3.68 -6.01 6.49
N CYS A 117 4.47 -5.75 7.53
CA CYS A 117 5.14 -6.78 8.32
C CYS A 117 4.22 -7.26 9.44
N ALA A 118 3.89 -8.55 9.44
CA ALA A 118 3.11 -9.21 10.48
C ALA A 118 4.03 -9.93 11.46
N LEU A 119 4.16 -9.38 12.68
CA LEU A 119 5.05 -9.89 13.72
C LEU A 119 4.22 -10.45 14.88
N GLU A 120 4.69 -11.57 15.46
CA GLU A 120 4.16 -12.08 16.72
C GLU A 120 4.40 -11.08 17.85
N THR A 121 3.47 -11.03 18.79
CA THR A 121 3.51 -10.10 19.93
C THR A 121 4.41 -10.64 21.03
#